data_AF-A0A3M1F3L3-F1
#
_entry.id   AF-A0A3M1F3L3-F1
#
_cell.length_a   1.000
_cell.length_b   1.000
_cell.length_c   1.000
_cell.angle_alpha   90.00
_cell.angle_beta   90.00
_cell.angle_gamma   90.00
#
_symmetry.space_group_name_H-M   'P 1'
#
loop_
_entity.id
_entity.type
_entity.pdbx_description
1 polymer ?
#
loop_
_entity_poly.entity_id
_entity_poly.type
_entity_poly.pdbx_seq_one_letter_code
_entity_poly.pdbx_strand_id
1 'polypeptide(L)'
;MEISGNSPCRLSRGGKIVRCGTILGEERGEWSGVHDSEIQEFIMMSTFERRGRKIGMAMGLGLGLLLSGGAFDRLEAAKPEACRASDLCASGADPCVIAKNYIVPAGCTFDFGNRDVVLQKKKTLTISGCDAPVRFLARNFTTQSSSVIDGHNAGSNCGADVEIVLSGDFVHQGKLDVSGNLTPGSITVSTQGSIEGMGKLFARATNAAGSGGVIDLGARGSIRLDHGSTIKVSGNSRGNGGKLWIVALGPVTINQAIDASAGGSFDVMGGDIWIESATSLQVGTGRSFALDVSAAGAAFGGEIDLISGGEMALAQNVTLNLHGGGGKDGFAGDGGRLTVESAGPLSFGALVKAQGGGAGDIGGYGGDIEITSYGDVEVTNNVNVFGGVPDGDGGDFTLFTAGNLLLDGKVDCSGDGIDSMGGSIDLEAEGTLTVTRPLDVSGKGFGAGDIDILASGDTSIEANLLSNGGGDGGDGGFIDIDATQANVTISALVQAIGDADGGWGGEIVVTGDRVTIDEAGKLDTRGDGIEGFAENVIEGTGPITIAGTMEAGNANKIYYGSELPLITGKVTPAPYVEPLP
;
A
#
# COMPACT_ATOMS: atom_id res chain seq x y z
N MET A 1 -33.89 -28.37 5.37
CA MET A 1 -35.05 -28.34 4.46
C MET A 1 -34.47 -28.00 3.10
N GLU A 2 -34.11 -29.05 2.36
CA GLU A 2 -33.57 -28.96 0.99
C GLU A 2 -34.62 -28.38 0.04
N ILE A 3 -34.17 -27.53 -0.89
CA ILE A 3 -34.61 -27.57 -2.29
C ILE A 3 -33.38 -27.34 -3.17
N SER A 4 -33.02 -28.39 -3.89
CA SER A 4 -32.04 -28.50 -4.98
C SER A 4 -32.55 -27.92 -6.30
N GLY A 5 -31.65 -27.48 -7.19
CA GLY A 5 -31.97 -27.28 -8.61
C GLY A 5 -30.86 -26.66 -9.47
N ASN A 6 -29.88 -27.47 -9.89
CA ASN A 6 -28.84 -27.17 -10.89
C ASN A 6 -29.39 -27.06 -12.32
N SER A 7 -28.76 -26.22 -13.17
CA SER A 7 -28.25 -26.59 -14.52
C SER A 7 -27.39 -25.48 -15.16
N PRO A 8 -26.31 -25.82 -15.92
CA PRO A 8 -25.24 -24.92 -16.34
C PRO A 8 -25.38 -24.38 -17.78
N CYS A 9 -24.76 -23.23 -18.08
CA CYS A 9 -24.57 -22.73 -19.45
C CYS A 9 -23.33 -23.37 -20.11
N ARG A 10 -23.56 -24.19 -21.15
CA ARG A 10 -22.53 -24.68 -22.08
C ARG A 10 -22.34 -23.68 -23.23
N LEU A 11 -21.10 -23.25 -23.47
CA LEU A 11 -20.69 -22.55 -24.69
C LEU A 11 -20.31 -23.57 -25.78
N SER A 12 -20.85 -23.41 -26.99
CA SER A 12 -20.43 -24.15 -28.18
C SER A 12 -19.69 -23.24 -29.14
N ARG A 13 -18.56 -23.73 -29.69
CA ARG A 13 -17.72 -23.14 -30.73
C ARG A 13 -18.53 -22.46 -31.85
N GLY A 14 -18.22 -21.19 -32.14
CA GLY A 14 -18.51 -20.55 -33.42
C GLY A 14 -19.07 -19.13 -33.37
N GLY A 15 -18.19 -18.13 -33.23
CA GLY A 15 -18.36 -16.82 -33.87
C GLY A 15 -19.10 -15.72 -33.10
N LYS A 16 -18.33 -14.70 -32.68
CA LYS A 16 -18.68 -13.28 -32.44
C LYS A 16 -19.84 -12.96 -31.48
N ILE A 17 -19.50 -12.32 -30.36
CA ILE A 17 -20.35 -11.38 -29.60
C ILE A 17 -19.41 -10.25 -29.15
N VAL A 18 -19.43 -9.04 -29.72
CA VAL A 18 -20.38 -7.92 -29.56
C VAL A 18 -20.51 -7.46 -28.09
N ARG A 19 -19.86 -6.33 -27.80
CA ARG A 19 -19.95 -5.56 -26.55
C ARG A 19 -21.41 -5.39 -26.10
N CYS A 20 -21.69 -5.72 -24.85
CA CYS A 20 -22.82 -5.18 -24.11
C CYS A 20 -22.27 -4.31 -22.97
N GLY A 21 -22.29 -3.00 -23.16
CA GLY A 21 -22.14 -2.03 -22.07
C GLY A 21 -23.47 -1.81 -21.36
N THR A 22 -23.43 -1.41 -20.10
CA THR A 22 -24.50 -0.63 -19.48
C THR A 22 -23.86 0.41 -18.56
N ILE A 23 -24.12 1.66 -18.92
CA ILE A 23 -23.84 2.91 -18.22
C ILE A 23 -25.07 3.24 -17.38
N LEU A 24 -24.90 3.48 -16.08
CA LEU A 24 -25.75 4.30 -15.20
C LEU A 24 -24.83 4.68 -14.02
N GLY A 25 -24.64 5.91 -13.54
CA GLY A 25 -25.16 7.24 -13.86
C GLY A 25 -24.66 8.16 -12.73
N GLU A 26 -24.13 9.33 -13.09
CA GLU A 26 -23.77 10.41 -12.15
C GLU A 26 -24.97 10.86 -11.30
N GLU A 27 -24.77 11.11 -10.01
CA GLU A 27 -25.51 12.16 -9.30
C GLU A 27 -24.56 13.05 -8.49
N ARG A 28 -24.44 14.30 -8.95
CA ARG A 28 -24.09 15.46 -8.13
C ARG A 28 -25.36 15.94 -7.42
N GLY A 29 -25.28 16.24 -6.13
CA GLY A 29 -26.38 16.86 -5.38
C GLY A 29 -25.89 17.64 -4.16
N GLU A 30 -26.23 18.92 -4.13
CA GLU A 30 -25.73 19.96 -3.24
C GLU A 30 -26.25 19.92 -1.79
N TRP A 31 -25.55 20.69 -0.97
CA TRP A 31 -25.87 21.17 0.36
C TRP A 31 -27.30 21.71 0.55
N SER A 32 -27.94 21.34 1.66
CA SER A 32 -28.69 22.30 2.49
C SER A 32 -28.87 21.75 3.92
N GLY A 33 -28.55 22.58 4.92
CA GLY A 33 -28.73 22.25 6.32
C GLY A 33 -30.11 22.64 6.85
N VAL A 34 -30.54 21.97 7.92
CA VAL A 34 -31.46 22.51 8.94
C VAL A 34 -31.05 21.94 10.31
N HIS A 35 -31.02 22.84 11.29
CA HIS A 35 -30.69 22.69 12.70
C HIS A 35 -31.80 22.02 13.53
N ASP A 36 -31.38 21.48 14.68
CA ASP A 36 -32.12 21.24 15.94
C ASP A 36 -33.18 20.11 15.91
N SER A 37 -33.38 19.26 16.92
CA SER A 37 -32.86 19.08 18.28
C SER A 37 -33.48 17.77 18.79
N GLU A 38 -32.79 16.97 19.61
CA GLU A 38 -33.33 16.50 20.90
C GLU A 38 -32.35 15.57 21.66
N ILE A 39 -32.31 15.83 22.95
CA ILE A 39 -31.52 15.23 24.01
C ILE A 39 -32.20 13.93 24.45
N GLN A 40 -31.44 12.85 24.68
CA GLN A 40 -31.73 11.95 25.80
C GLN A 40 -30.44 11.52 26.52
N GLU A 41 -30.40 11.88 27.80
CA GLU A 41 -29.47 11.41 28.82
C GLU A 41 -29.71 9.93 29.13
N PHE A 42 -28.64 9.16 29.32
CA PHE A 42 -28.69 7.98 30.18
C PHE A 42 -27.54 8.04 31.19
N ILE A 43 -27.93 8.15 32.46
CA ILE A 43 -27.08 8.18 33.64
C ILE A 43 -26.68 6.74 34.00
N MET A 44 -25.38 6.48 34.13
CA MET A 44 -24.88 5.46 35.06
C MET A 44 -23.80 6.05 35.96
N MET A 45 -24.12 6.01 37.24
CA MET A 45 -23.39 6.56 38.36
C MET A 45 -22.64 5.41 39.04
N SER A 46 -21.31 5.52 39.17
CA SER A 46 -20.55 4.70 40.13
C SER A 46 -19.63 5.57 40.96
N THR A 47 -20.00 5.69 42.23
CA THR A 47 -19.26 6.23 43.37
C THR A 47 -17.93 5.51 43.61
N PHE A 48 -16.86 6.25 43.90
CA PHE A 48 -15.72 5.74 44.64
C PHE A 48 -15.31 6.73 45.73
N GLU A 49 -15.51 6.33 47.00
CA GLU A 49 -14.97 6.98 48.19
C GLU A 49 -13.46 6.69 48.31
N ARG A 50 -12.67 7.69 48.74
CA ARG A 50 -11.52 7.43 49.62
C ARG A 50 -11.37 8.51 50.70
N ARG A 51 -11.29 8.00 51.94
CA ARG A 51 -11.08 8.68 53.22
C ARG A 51 -9.72 9.38 53.31
N GLY A 52 -9.69 10.47 54.08
CA GLY A 52 -8.48 11.26 54.36
C GLY A 52 -7.63 10.79 55.55
N ARG A 53 -6.58 11.56 55.86
CA ARG A 53 -6.01 11.72 57.20
C ARG A 53 -5.15 12.99 57.33
N LYS A 54 -5.03 13.44 58.58
CA LYS A 54 -4.74 14.77 59.12
C LYS A 54 -3.25 15.10 59.36
N ILE A 55 -2.95 16.40 59.25
CA ILE A 55 -2.20 17.32 60.14
C ILE A 55 -0.76 16.96 60.56
N GLY A 56 0.16 17.90 60.29
CA GLY A 56 1.41 18.11 61.02
C GLY A 56 1.92 19.54 60.82
N MET A 57 1.73 20.40 61.82
CA MET A 57 2.16 21.79 61.90
C MET A 57 3.54 21.85 62.54
N ALA A 58 4.50 22.58 61.97
CA ALA A 58 5.75 22.95 62.64
C ALA A 58 6.20 24.36 62.23
N MET A 59 6.24 25.25 63.22
CA MET A 59 6.87 26.56 63.18
C MET A 59 8.39 26.42 62.99
N GLY A 60 8.97 27.29 62.18
CA GLY A 60 10.39 27.55 62.13
C GLY A 60 10.67 28.98 61.69
N LEU A 61 10.92 29.86 62.66
CA LEU A 61 11.52 31.19 62.41
C LEU A 61 12.92 31.00 61.84
N GLY A 62 13.20 31.62 60.69
CA GLY A 62 14.53 31.71 60.09
C GLY A 62 14.73 33.07 59.45
N LEU A 63 15.37 33.96 60.21
CA LEU A 63 15.87 35.26 59.77
C LEU A 63 17.15 35.02 58.93
N GLY A 64 17.18 35.43 57.65
CA GLY A 64 18.35 35.18 56.81
C GLY A 64 18.35 35.93 55.48
N LEU A 65 19.04 37.08 55.48
CA LEU A 65 19.74 37.77 54.38
C LEU A 65 19.10 37.89 52.99
N LEU A 66 18.77 39.14 52.66
CA LEU A 66 18.69 39.70 51.31
C LEU A 66 19.99 39.46 50.53
N LEU A 67 19.91 38.71 49.43
CA LEU A 67 20.79 38.86 48.27
C LEU A 67 19.90 38.94 47.03
N SER A 68 19.84 40.14 46.45
CA SER A 68 19.18 40.46 45.19
C SER A 68 19.91 39.79 44.02
N GLY A 69 19.50 38.57 43.68
CA GLY A 69 19.75 37.95 42.38
C GLY A 69 18.64 38.35 41.43
N GLY A 70 18.91 39.29 40.52
CA GLY A 70 17.99 39.69 39.47
C GLY A 70 17.67 38.51 38.57
N ALA A 71 16.48 37.94 38.73
CA ALA A 71 15.82 37.19 37.67
C ALA A 71 15.48 38.19 36.57
N PHE A 72 16.38 38.35 35.60
CA PHE A 72 15.98 38.80 34.28
C PHE A 72 15.14 37.68 33.68
N ASP A 73 13.85 37.66 34.02
CA ASP A 73 12.86 37.11 33.11
C ASP A 73 13.06 37.88 31.80
N ARG A 74 13.67 37.20 30.81
CA ARG A 74 13.65 37.68 29.44
C ARG A 74 12.17 37.72 29.05
N LEU A 75 11.56 38.90 29.16
CA LEU A 75 10.33 39.24 28.46
C LEU A 75 10.59 38.96 26.98
N GLU A 76 10.11 37.82 26.51
CA GLU A 76 10.12 37.50 25.09
C GLU A 76 9.26 38.58 24.42
N ALA A 77 9.91 39.41 23.59
CA ALA A 77 9.23 40.48 22.89
C ALA A 77 8.04 39.90 22.13
N ALA A 78 6.86 40.49 22.31
CA ALA A 78 5.64 40.05 21.64
C ALA A 78 5.89 39.93 20.13
N LYS A 79 5.49 38.79 19.55
CA LYS A 79 5.61 38.55 18.11
C LYS A 79 4.71 39.55 17.37
N PRO A 80 5.22 40.35 16.41
CA PRO A 80 4.38 41.20 15.59
C PRO A 80 3.44 40.37 14.71
N GLU A 81 2.24 40.87 14.48
CA GLU A 81 1.31 40.33 13.50
C GLU A 81 1.74 40.75 12.08
N ALA A 82 1.57 39.87 11.11
CA ALA A 82 1.81 40.13 9.69
C ALA A 82 0.70 39.51 8.85
N CYS A 83 0.21 40.26 7.85
CA CYS A 83 -0.82 39.78 6.94
C CYS A 83 -0.58 40.17 5.47
N ARG A 84 0.54 40.86 5.19
CA ARG A 84 0.98 41.23 3.84
C ARG A 84 2.49 41.07 3.71
N ALA A 85 3.00 40.94 2.48
CA ALA A 85 4.42 40.72 2.22
C ALA A 85 5.34 41.83 2.77
N SER A 86 4.88 43.09 2.79
CA SER A 86 5.62 44.23 3.34
C SER A 86 5.80 44.19 4.86
N ASP A 87 5.02 43.38 5.57
CA ASP A 87 5.13 43.23 7.03
C ASP A 87 6.32 42.33 7.38
N LEU A 88 6.68 41.42 6.47
CA LEU A 88 7.72 40.41 6.64
C LEU A 88 9.12 40.91 6.22
N CYS A 89 9.19 41.79 5.22
CA CYS A 89 10.43 42.37 4.71
C CYS A 89 10.16 43.69 3.95
N ALA A 90 11.21 44.45 3.62
CA ALA A 90 11.07 45.65 2.81
C ALA A 90 10.46 45.33 1.42
N SER A 91 9.60 46.22 0.92
CA SER A 91 8.79 45.99 -0.31
C SER A 91 9.60 45.72 -1.58
N GLY A 92 10.86 46.17 -1.63
CA GLY A 92 11.78 45.91 -2.75
C GLY A 92 12.91 44.92 -2.47
N ALA A 93 12.93 44.27 -1.29
CA ALA A 93 14.00 43.33 -0.96
C ALA A 93 13.84 42.01 -1.75
N ASP A 94 14.88 41.63 -2.50
CA ASP A 94 14.99 40.36 -3.25
C ASP A 94 16.41 39.77 -3.02
N PRO A 95 16.59 38.73 -2.19
CA PRO A 95 15.52 38.00 -1.51
C PRO A 95 14.84 38.81 -0.40
N CYS A 96 13.55 38.59 -0.22
CA CYS A 96 12.79 38.92 0.96
C CYS A 96 13.19 37.99 2.11
N VAL A 97 14.01 38.49 3.03
CA VAL A 97 14.54 37.69 4.15
C VAL A 97 13.68 37.89 5.39
N ILE A 98 12.96 36.84 5.80
CA ILE A 98 12.15 36.81 7.02
C ILE A 98 13.07 36.49 8.21
N ALA A 99 13.53 37.54 8.90
CA ALA A 99 14.51 37.47 9.98
C ALA A 99 13.93 37.58 11.40
N LYS A 100 12.59 37.62 11.52
CA LYS A 100 11.86 37.74 12.80
C LYS A 100 10.78 36.66 12.90
N ASN A 101 10.26 36.48 14.11
CA ASN A 101 9.09 35.64 14.33
C ASN A 101 7.84 36.50 14.13
N TYR A 102 6.78 35.92 13.56
CA TYR A 102 5.52 36.60 13.30
C TYR A 102 4.33 35.75 13.73
N ILE A 103 3.23 36.42 14.07
CA ILE A 103 1.89 35.81 14.10
C ILE A 103 1.20 36.13 12.77
N VAL A 104 0.58 35.13 12.16
CA VAL A 104 -0.06 35.22 10.86
C VAL A 104 -1.52 34.77 11.00
N PRO A 105 -2.50 35.68 10.93
CA PRO A 105 -3.90 35.28 10.93
C PRO A 105 -4.27 34.41 9.72
N ALA A 106 -5.24 33.52 9.91
CA ALA A 106 -5.90 32.79 8.82
C ALA A 106 -6.46 33.77 7.76
N GLY A 107 -6.42 33.35 6.49
CA GLY A 107 -6.86 34.17 5.36
C GLY A 107 -5.86 35.22 4.86
N CYS A 108 -4.69 35.36 5.49
CA CYS A 108 -3.66 36.27 5.01
C CYS A 108 -3.03 35.78 3.70
N THR A 109 -2.78 36.73 2.79
CA THR A 109 -2.10 36.47 1.51
C THR A 109 -0.83 37.32 1.42
N PHE A 110 0.31 36.64 1.30
CA PHE A 110 1.62 37.24 1.13
C PHE A 110 2.03 37.15 -0.33
N ASP A 111 1.75 38.22 -1.09
CA ASP A 111 2.19 38.34 -2.47
C ASP A 111 3.55 39.05 -2.55
N PHE A 112 4.59 38.29 -2.88
CA PHE A 112 5.94 38.79 -3.07
C PHE A 112 6.25 39.10 -4.55
N GLY A 113 5.33 38.80 -5.48
CA GLY A 113 5.57 38.87 -6.92
C GLY A 113 6.72 37.97 -7.34
N ASN A 114 7.66 38.52 -8.13
CA ASN A 114 8.82 37.77 -8.65
C ASN A 114 10.01 37.69 -7.70
N ARG A 115 9.82 38.00 -6.41
CA ARG A 115 10.91 38.01 -5.43
C ARG A 115 11.11 36.63 -4.83
N ASP A 116 12.34 36.35 -4.42
CA ASP A 116 12.66 35.17 -3.64
C ASP A 116 12.35 35.41 -2.17
N VAL A 117 11.89 34.37 -1.47
CA VAL A 117 11.58 34.42 -0.04
C VAL A 117 12.49 33.47 0.71
N VAL A 118 13.09 33.94 1.80
CA VAL A 118 13.91 33.12 2.68
C VAL A 118 13.40 33.23 4.10
N LEU A 119 12.86 32.14 4.64
CA LEU A 119 12.60 32.01 6.08
C LEU A 119 13.90 31.56 6.77
N GLN A 120 14.52 32.49 7.51
CA GLN A 120 15.81 32.24 8.13
C GLN A 120 15.75 31.15 9.20
N LYS A 121 16.89 30.50 9.43
CA LYS A 121 17.06 29.51 10.50
C LYS A 121 16.56 30.06 11.85
N LYS A 122 15.88 29.20 12.62
CA LYS A 122 15.33 29.51 13.95
C LYS A 122 14.27 30.63 13.94
N LYS A 123 13.69 30.96 12.78
CA LYS A 123 12.55 31.88 12.69
C LYS A 123 11.26 31.11 12.52
N THR A 124 10.20 31.65 13.13
CA THR A 124 8.89 31.03 13.19
C THR A 124 7.80 31.95 12.65
N LEU A 125 7.03 31.46 11.69
CA LEU A 125 5.72 32.02 11.34
C LEU A 125 4.66 31.20 12.07
N THR A 126 4.01 31.77 13.07
CA THR A 126 2.93 31.10 13.82
C THR A 126 1.59 31.51 13.23
N ILE A 127 0.83 30.54 12.72
CA ILE A 127 -0.48 30.78 12.11
C ILE A 127 -1.57 30.66 13.19
N SER A 128 -2.52 31.59 13.19
CA SER A 128 -3.67 31.59 14.10
C SER A 128 -4.99 31.59 13.34
N GLY A 129 -5.87 30.64 13.68
CA GLY A 129 -7.12 30.34 12.98
C GLY A 129 -6.96 29.24 11.93
N CYS A 130 -8.07 28.57 11.61
CA CYS A 130 -8.16 27.52 10.58
C CYS A 130 -9.35 27.72 9.65
N ASP A 131 -9.99 28.89 9.70
CA ASP A 131 -11.23 29.15 8.94
C ASP A 131 -10.96 29.56 7.48
N ALA A 132 -9.69 29.83 7.13
CA ALA A 132 -9.26 30.21 5.79
C ALA A 132 -7.74 29.97 5.59
N PRO A 133 -7.27 29.67 4.37
CA PRO A 133 -5.86 29.36 4.12
C PRO A 133 -4.96 30.59 4.22
N VAL A 134 -3.72 30.37 4.66
CA VAL A 134 -2.62 31.33 4.54
C VAL A 134 -1.88 31.06 3.23
N ARG A 135 -1.74 32.09 2.40
CA ARG A 135 -1.19 31.96 1.03
C ARG A 135 0.14 32.67 0.87
N PHE A 136 1.12 32.01 0.28
CA PHE A 136 2.43 32.58 -0.10
C PHE A 136 2.59 32.53 -1.62
N LEU A 137 2.72 33.69 -2.27
CA LEU A 137 2.95 33.81 -3.71
C LEU A 137 4.33 34.41 -3.96
N ALA A 138 5.25 33.69 -4.61
CA ALA A 138 6.63 34.16 -4.81
C ALA A 138 7.30 33.59 -6.07
N ARG A 139 8.54 34.01 -6.35
CA ARG A 139 9.40 33.29 -7.32
C ARG A 139 9.91 32.01 -6.71
N ASN A 140 10.89 32.10 -5.80
CA ASN A 140 11.38 30.95 -5.04
C ASN A 140 11.00 31.12 -3.56
N PHE A 141 10.82 30.00 -2.84
CA PHE A 141 10.69 30.03 -1.38
C PHE A 141 11.60 29.01 -0.74
N THR A 142 12.57 29.49 0.04
CA THR A 142 13.48 28.67 0.84
C THR A 142 13.14 28.76 2.33
N THR A 143 12.97 27.61 2.98
CA THR A 143 13.01 27.50 4.43
C THR A 143 14.37 26.94 4.85
N GLN A 144 15.06 27.60 5.77
CA GLN A 144 16.36 27.14 6.25
C GLN A 144 16.21 26.11 7.38
N SER A 145 17.27 25.33 7.63
CA SER A 145 17.30 24.40 8.77
C SER A 145 16.80 25.04 10.07
N SER A 146 15.93 24.35 10.81
CA SER A 146 15.34 24.82 12.06
C SER A 146 14.43 26.06 11.96
N SER A 147 14.07 26.55 10.76
CA SER A 147 12.92 27.45 10.65
C SER A 147 11.61 26.69 10.83
N VAL A 148 10.54 27.38 11.20
CA VAL A 148 9.23 26.76 11.43
C VAL A 148 8.12 27.61 10.79
N ILE A 149 7.25 26.98 10.02
CA ILE A 149 5.91 27.48 9.73
C ILE A 149 4.97 26.62 10.58
N ASP A 150 4.35 27.25 11.58
CA ASP A 150 3.66 26.61 12.69
C ASP A 150 2.18 26.94 12.65
N GLY A 151 1.41 26.10 11.98
CA GLY A 151 -0.05 26.07 12.01
C GLY A 151 -0.61 24.98 12.93
N HIS A 152 0.19 24.47 13.86
CA HIS A 152 -0.23 23.43 14.79
C HIS A 152 -1.32 23.95 15.73
N ASN A 153 -2.48 23.30 15.75
CA ASN A 153 -3.63 23.73 16.55
C ASN A 153 -3.92 25.23 16.39
N ALA A 154 -3.90 25.71 15.14
CA ALA A 154 -4.11 27.11 14.82
C ALA A 154 -5.49 27.61 15.29
N GLY A 155 -6.52 26.74 15.31
CA GLY A 155 -7.78 26.97 16.00
C GLY A 155 -8.02 25.97 17.13
N SER A 156 -9.21 25.99 17.74
CA SER A 156 -9.51 25.20 18.96
C SER A 156 -9.28 23.70 18.82
N ASN A 157 -9.52 23.12 17.64
CA ASN A 157 -9.35 21.68 17.38
C ASN A 157 -8.72 21.38 16.01
N CYS A 158 -8.25 22.40 15.31
CA CYS A 158 -7.89 22.33 13.89
C CYS A 158 -6.47 22.85 13.63
N GLY A 159 -5.81 22.25 12.65
CA GLY A 159 -4.58 22.81 12.08
C GLY A 159 -4.87 23.91 11.05
N ALA A 160 -3.86 24.69 10.68
CA ALA A 160 -4.00 25.72 9.64
C ALA A 160 -3.95 25.12 8.23
N ASP A 161 -4.57 25.78 7.25
CA ASP A 161 -4.32 25.51 5.84
C ASP A 161 -3.23 26.45 5.31
N VAL A 162 -2.23 25.88 4.64
CA VAL A 162 -1.09 26.62 4.09
C VAL A 162 -0.94 26.32 2.60
N GLU A 163 -1.03 27.36 1.78
CA GLU A 163 -0.86 27.29 0.33
C GLU A 163 0.40 28.07 -0.09
N ILE A 164 1.28 27.42 -0.84
CA ILE A 164 2.51 28.01 -1.37
C ILE A 164 2.48 27.85 -2.90
N VAL A 165 2.41 28.98 -3.62
CA VAL A 165 2.37 29.00 -5.08
C VAL A 165 3.59 29.75 -5.62
N LEU A 166 4.40 29.07 -6.42
CA LEU A 166 5.72 29.54 -6.83
C LEU A 166 5.90 29.47 -8.35
N SER A 167 6.54 30.51 -8.90
CA SER A 167 6.97 30.51 -10.31
C SER A 167 8.36 29.91 -10.53
N GLY A 168 9.11 29.64 -9.45
CA GLY A 168 10.37 28.91 -9.40
C GLY A 168 10.34 27.90 -8.25
N ASP A 169 11.48 27.57 -7.67
CA ASP A 169 11.66 26.40 -6.80
C ASP A 169 11.17 26.58 -5.36
N PHE A 170 10.75 25.47 -4.76
CA PHE A 170 10.56 25.34 -3.32
C PHE A 170 11.73 24.56 -2.70
N VAL A 171 12.43 25.16 -1.74
CA VAL A 171 13.53 24.50 -1.03
C VAL A 171 13.22 24.44 0.46
N HIS A 172 13.00 23.25 1.03
CA HIS A 172 12.51 23.12 2.41
C HIS A 172 13.46 22.38 3.35
N GLN A 173 14.14 23.11 4.24
CA GLN A 173 15.01 22.51 5.26
C GLN A 173 14.45 22.64 6.68
N GLY A 174 13.38 23.39 6.85
CA GLY A 174 12.74 23.67 8.14
C GLY A 174 11.69 22.64 8.55
N LYS A 175 10.73 23.09 9.35
CA LYS A 175 9.51 22.36 9.72
C LYS A 175 8.29 23.14 9.23
N LEU A 176 7.35 22.48 8.58
CA LEU A 176 6.03 22.99 8.26
C LEU A 176 5.03 22.04 8.92
N ASP A 177 4.25 22.56 9.85
CA ASP A 177 3.38 21.76 10.72
C ASP A 177 2.00 22.39 10.81
N VAL A 178 1.03 21.67 10.27
CA VAL A 178 -0.40 21.98 10.28
C VAL A 178 -1.18 20.91 11.02
N SER A 179 -0.54 20.20 11.97
CA SER A 179 -1.22 19.21 12.79
C SER A 179 -2.36 19.85 13.60
N GLY A 180 -3.46 19.11 13.73
CA GLY A 180 -4.62 19.51 14.52
C GLY A 180 -4.96 18.47 15.57
N ASN A 181 -5.73 18.88 16.58
CA ASN A 181 -6.21 17.97 17.61
C ASN A 181 -7.14 16.92 16.99
N LEU A 182 -8.27 17.37 16.42
CA LEU A 182 -9.24 16.50 15.75
C LEU A 182 -9.17 16.62 14.22
N THR A 183 -8.92 17.83 13.70
CA THR A 183 -8.98 18.12 12.26
C THR A 183 -7.68 18.79 11.82
N PRO A 184 -6.62 18.03 11.48
CA PRO A 184 -5.42 18.61 10.91
C PRO A 184 -5.74 19.42 9.66
N GLY A 185 -4.93 20.46 9.42
CA GLY A 185 -5.05 21.27 8.23
C GLY A 185 -4.33 20.64 7.03
N SER A 186 -4.12 21.45 6.01
CA SER A 186 -3.49 21.07 4.76
C SER A 186 -2.20 21.84 4.46
N ILE A 187 -1.28 21.17 3.76
CA ILE A 187 -0.11 21.79 3.13
C ILE A 187 -0.27 21.59 1.62
N THR A 188 -0.39 22.68 0.88
CA THR A 188 -0.40 22.65 -0.59
C THR A 188 0.77 23.44 -1.12
N VAL A 189 1.61 22.80 -1.94
CA VAL A 189 2.73 23.44 -2.65
C VAL A 189 2.55 23.24 -4.14
N SER A 190 2.44 24.32 -4.90
CA SER A 190 2.40 24.29 -6.36
C SER A 190 3.53 25.14 -6.93
N THR A 191 4.44 24.51 -7.66
CA THR A 191 5.63 25.18 -8.22
C THR A 191 5.78 24.92 -9.73
N GLN A 192 6.18 25.97 -10.47
CA GLN A 192 6.63 25.83 -11.86
C GLN A 192 8.08 25.33 -11.98
N GLY A 193 8.84 25.36 -10.88
CA GLY A 193 10.17 24.77 -10.75
C GLY A 193 10.12 23.42 -10.05
N SER A 194 11.16 23.13 -9.27
CA SER A 194 11.33 21.89 -8.53
C SER A 194 11.01 22.04 -7.04
N ILE A 195 10.75 20.92 -6.36
CA ILE A 195 10.71 20.83 -4.89
C ILE A 195 11.95 20.06 -4.42
N GLU A 196 12.80 20.71 -3.62
CA GLU A 196 14.07 20.14 -3.16
C GLU A 196 14.24 20.19 -1.65
N GLY A 197 14.61 19.05 -1.07
CA GLY A 197 14.94 18.94 0.35
C GLY A 197 13.69 19.14 1.19
N MET A 198 13.36 18.22 2.09
CA MET A 198 12.05 18.31 2.72
C MET A 198 12.08 18.00 4.20
N GLY A 199 12.81 18.87 4.92
CA GLY A 199 12.89 18.97 6.38
C GLY A 199 11.83 18.17 7.13
N LYS A 200 10.81 18.82 7.69
CA LYS A 200 9.66 18.13 8.31
C LYS A 200 8.37 18.68 7.76
N LEU A 201 7.46 17.81 7.35
CA LEU A 201 6.08 18.14 6.95
C LEU A 201 5.11 17.34 7.81
N PHE A 202 4.24 18.02 8.54
CA PHE A 202 3.26 17.38 9.42
C PHE A 202 1.86 17.94 9.16
N ALA A 203 0.92 17.04 8.89
CA ALA A 203 -0.51 17.26 8.84
C ALA A 203 -1.25 16.13 9.57
N ARG A 204 -0.72 15.65 10.70
CA ARG A 204 -1.30 14.54 11.47
C ARG A 204 -2.28 15.00 12.55
N ALA A 205 -3.16 14.09 12.97
CA ALA A 205 -3.95 14.27 14.18
C ALA A 205 -3.09 14.14 15.44
N THR A 206 -3.51 14.79 16.53
CA THR A 206 -2.92 14.57 17.87
C THR A 206 -3.90 14.05 18.92
N ASN A 207 -5.21 14.09 18.64
CA ASN A 207 -6.22 13.43 19.46
C ASN A 207 -6.44 11.99 19.01
N ALA A 208 -6.79 11.12 19.96
CA ALA A 208 -7.24 9.76 19.70
C ALA A 208 -8.33 9.63 18.61
N ALA A 209 -9.25 10.59 18.51
CA ALA A 209 -10.36 10.59 17.54
C ALA A 209 -10.09 11.40 16.26
N GLY A 210 -8.93 12.02 16.12
CA GLY A 210 -8.64 12.84 14.94
C GLY A 210 -8.19 11.99 13.76
N SER A 211 -8.71 12.32 12.57
CA SER A 211 -8.25 11.76 11.29
C SER A 211 -7.05 12.53 10.77
N GLY A 212 -6.27 11.90 9.90
CA GLY A 212 -5.16 12.53 9.21
C GLY A 212 -5.56 13.71 8.33
N GLY A 213 -4.62 14.63 8.11
CA GLY A 213 -4.76 15.77 7.22
C GLY A 213 -4.24 15.48 5.82
N VAL A 214 -3.97 16.56 5.07
CA VAL A 214 -3.58 16.48 3.66
C VAL A 214 -2.25 17.18 3.41
N ILE A 215 -1.40 16.54 2.62
CA ILE A 215 -0.23 17.17 2.01
C ILE A 215 -0.31 16.95 0.50
N ASP A 216 -0.23 18.04 -0.26
CA ASP A 216 -0.26 18.04 -1.72
C ASP A 216 0.96 18.80 -2.26
N LEU A 217 1.80 18.09 -3.01
CA LEU A 217 3.05 18.59 -3.58
C LEU A 217 3.02 18.46 -5.11
N GLY A 218 2.80 19.58 -5.80
CA GLY A 218 2.82 19.67 -7.26
C GLY A 218 4.01 20.44 -7.78
N ALA A 219 4.77 19.85 -8.71
CA ALA A 219 5.90 20.50 -9.37
C ALA A 219 5.90 20.28 -10.89
N ARG A 220 6.30 21.29 -11.66
CA ARG A 220 6.62 21.08 -13.09
C ARG A 220 8.04 20.58 -13.31
N GLY A 221 8.94 20.86 -12.36
CA GLY A 221 10.27 20.27 -12.30
C GLY A 221 10.25 18.91 -11.60
N SER A 222 11.35 18.59 -10.94
CA SER A 222 11.50 17.37 -10.15
C SER A 222 11.03 17.56 -8.71
N ILE A 223 10.69 16.45 -8.04
CA ILE A 223 10.45 16.42 -6.60
C ILE A 223 11.48 15.48 -5.95
N ARG A 224 12.31 16.00 -5.03
CA ARG A 224 13.30 15.21 -4.29
C ARG A 224 13.08 15.29 -2.78
N LEU A 225 12.59 14.19 -2.21
CA LEU A 225 12.29 14.04 -0.79
C LEU A 225 13.39 13.25 -0.11
N ASP A 226 14.46 13.94 0.26
CA ASP A 226 15.64 13.31 0.83
C ASP A 226 15.96 13.85 2.24
N HIS A 227 15.13 13.44 3.20
CA HIS A 227 15.36 13.77 4.60
C HIS A 227 15.09 12.59 5.55
N GLY A 228 15.87 12.49 6.63
CA GLY A 228 15.84 11.35 7.57
C GLY A 228 14.66 11.33 8.53
N SER A 229 13.71 12.24 8.40
CA SER A 229 12.51 12.29 9.23
C SER A 229 11.29 11.88 8.46
N THR A 230 10.26 11.42 9.15
CA THR A 230 9.00 11.03 8.53
C THR A 230 8.14 12.23 8.14
N ILE A 231 7.55 12.21 6.94
CA ILE A 231 6.39 13.03 6.57
C ILE A 231 5.17 12.40 7.22
N LYS A 232 4.42 13.15 8.02
CA LYS A 232 3.31 12.59 8.80
C LYS A 232 1.99 13.22 8.40
N VAL A 233 1.12 12.42 7.80
CA VAL A 233 -0.30 12.72 7.58
C VAL A 233 -1.20 11.79 8.37
N SER A 234 -0.65 10.90 9.20
CA SER A 234 -1.37 9.88 9.98
C SER A 234 -2.58 10.38 10.80
N GLY A 235 -3.55 9.48 10.97
CA GLY A 235 -4.57 9.56 12.00
C GLY A 235 -4.05 9.18 13.38
N ASN A 236 -4.97 8.87 14.28
CA ASN A 236 -4.70 8.25 15.59
C ASN A 236 -5.69 7.11 15.83
N SER A 237 -5.67 6.50 17.03
CA SER A 237 -6.42 5.30 17.45
C SER A 237 -7.87 5.12 16.98
N ARG A 238 -8.62 6.17 16.65
CA ARG A 238 -10.02 6.11 16.20
C ARG A 238 -10.29 6.98 14.96
N GLY A 239 -9.25 7.49 14.32
CA GLY A 239 -9.36 8.33 13.13
C GLY A 239 -8.64 7.68 11.96
N ASN A 240 -9.13 8.00 10.76
CA ASN A 240 -8.57 7.53 9.51
C ASN A 240 -7.17 8.06 9.28
N GLY A 241 -6.41 7.35 8.45
CA GLY A 241 -5.18 7.87 7.88
C GLY A 241 -5.42 9.16 7.10
N GLY A 242 -4.34 9.89 6.85
CA GLY A 242 -4.38 11.09 6.02
C GLY A 242 -3.98 10.81 4.59
N LYS A 243 -3.80 11.88 3.83
CA LYS A 243 -3.53 11.77 2.40
C LYS A 243 -2.28 12.55 2.00
N LEU A 244 -1.45 11.92 1.18
CA LEU A 244 -0.29 12.53 0.55
C LEU A 244 -0.39 12.39 -0.96
N TRP A 245 -0.42 13.51 -1.67
CA TRP A 245 -0.29 13.56 -3.12
C TRP A 245 1.04 14.19 -3.53
N ILE A 246 1.74 13.53 -4.43
CA ILE A 246 2.97 14.01 -5.05
C ILE A 246 2.80 13.89 -6.56
N VAL A 247 2.86 15.01 -7.28
CA VAL A 247 2.77 15.02 -8.74
C VAL A 247 3.91 15.86 -9.31
N ALA A 248 4.74 15.25 -10.16
CA ALA A 248 5.81 15.94 -10.84
C ALA A 248 5.81 15.69 -12.36
N LEU A 249 5.98 16.74 -13.16
CA LEU A 249 6.26 16.55 -14.59
C LEU A 249 7.73 16.14 -14.86
N GLY A 250 8.62 16.33 -13.88
CA GLY A 250 9.97 15.79 -13.86
C GLY A 250 10.09 14.52 -13.02
N PRO A 251 11.33 14.08 -12.72
CA PRO A 251 11.55 12.88 -11.94
C PRO A 251 11.17 13.07 -10.48
N VAL A 252 10.70 12.00 -9.83
CA VAL A 252 10.43 11.95 -8.40
C VAL A 252 11.45 11.03 -7.72
N THR A 253 12.09 11.53 -6.66
CA THR A 253 12.93 10.72 -5.79
C THR A 253 12.43 10.78 -4.36
N ILE A 254 12.09 9.62 -3.80
CA ILE A 254 11.66 9.45 -2.42
C ILE A 254 12.75 8.70 -1.64
N ASN A 255 13.35 9.38 -0.69
CA ASN A 255 14.29 8.82 0.28
C ASN A 255 13.82 9.04 1.71
N GLN A 256 12.54 9.32 1.91
CA GLN A 256 12.00 9.81 3.17
C GLN A 256 10.79 8.96 3.56
N ALA A 257 10.72 8.57 4.83
CA ALA A 257 9.57 7.83 5.34
C ALA A 257 8.30 8.67 5.22
N ILE A 258 7.19 8.02 4.85
CA ILE A 258 5.86 8.62 4.82
C ILE A 258 4.95 7.79 5.72
N ASP A 259 4.21 8.47 6.57
CA ASP A 259 3.33 7.89 7.59
C ASP A 259 1.94 8.51 7.43
N ALA A 260 1.09 7.78 6.72
CA ALA A 260 -0.32 8.03 6.50
C ALA A 260 -1.18 6.99 7.26
N SER A 261 -0.60 6.29 8.23
CA SER A 261 -1.26 5.19 8.94
C SER A 261 -2.48 5.65 9.73
N ALA A 262 -3.34 4.69 10.09
CA ALA A 262 -4.55 4.94 10.85
C ALA A 262 -4.55 4.30 12.25
N GLY A 263 -5.60 4.59 13.00
CA GLY A 263 -5.88 3.97 14.29
C GLY A 263 -6.40 2.54 14.18
N GLY A 264 -7.09 2.10 15.23
CA GLY A 264 -7.61 0.74 15.31
C GLY A 264 -8.99 0.57 15.93
N SER A 265 -9.86 1.55 15.70
CA SER A 265 -11.29 1.34 15.92
C SER A 265 -11.91 0.68 14.69
N PHE A 266 -13.06 0.04 14.89
CA PHE A 266 -13.92 -0.40 13.78
C PHE A 266 -14.27 0.80 12.87
N ASP A 267 -14.44 0.53 11.57
CA ASP A 267 -14.75 1.50 10.51
C ASP A 267 -13.66 2.57 10.24
N VAL A 268 -12.44 2.32 10.71
CA VAL A 268 -11.28 3.15 10.39
C VAL A 268 -10.50 2.50 9.26
N MET A 269 -9.94 3.32 8.37
CA MET A 269 -9.08 2.87 7.28
C MET A 269 -7.75 3.60 7.31
N GLY A 270 -6.72 2.91 6.84
CA GLY A 270 -5.43 3.47 6.45
C GLY A 270 -5.55 4.70 5.55
N GLY A 271 -4.44 5.40 5.39
CA GLY A 271 -4.37 6.59 4.55
C GLY A 271 -4.17 6.29 3.07
N ASP A 272 -3.83 7.34 2.35
CA ASP A 272 -3.62 7.33 0.90
C ASP A 272 -2.25 7.98 0.61
N ILE A 273 -1.42 7.26 -0.14
CA ILE A 273 -0.16 7.78 -0.68
C ILE A 273 -0.21 7.63 -2.20
N TRP A 274 -0.35 8.77 -2.88
CA TRP A 274 -0.33 8.84 -4.34
C TRP A 274 0.93 9.56 -4.82
N ILE A 275 1.71 8.89 -5.67
CA ILE A 275 2.95 9.42 -6.22
C ILE A 275 2.98 9.24 -7.73
N GLU A 276 2.99 10.35 -8.46
CA GLU A 276 3.05 10.37 -9.90
C GLU A 276 4.28 11.15 -10.39
N SER A 277 5.07 10.52 -11.25
CA SER A 277 6.11 11.18 -12.05
C SER A 277 5.80 11.00 -13.53
N ALA A 278 5.85 12.08 -14.31
CA ALA A 278 5.74 11.97 -15.76
C ALA A 278 7.00 11.37 -16.43
N THR A 279 8.06 11.08 -15.68
CA THR A 279 9.35 10.61 -16.26
C THR A 279 9.93 9.40 -15.54
N SER A 280 10.31 9.51 -14.27
CA SER A 280 10.90 8.38 -13.55
C SER A 280 10.63 8.50 -12.06
N LEU A 281 10.32 7.38 -11.42
CA LEU A 281 10.11 7.30 -9.97
C LEU A 281 11.17 6.42 -9.32
N GLN A 282 11.93 7.00 -8.38
CA GLN A 282 12.91 6.29 -7.58
C GLN A 282 12.55 6.36 -6.09
N VAL A 283 12.35 5.22 -5.45
CA VAL A 283 12.07 5.11 -4.02
C VAL A 283 13.17 4.28 -3.35
N GLY A 284 13.90 4.86 -2.40
CA GLY A 284 14.89 4.12 -1.59
C GLY A 284 16.32 4.06 -2.13
N THR A 285 16.91 5.17 -2.58
CA THR A 285 18.29 5.21 -3.08
C THR A 285 19.39 5.22 -1.99
N GLY A 286 19.07 5.02 -0.70
CA GLY A 286 20.13 5.03 0.33
C GLY A 286 19.81 4.44 1.71
N ARG A 287 18.65 4.74 2.33
CA ARG A 287 18.31 4.29 3.69
C ARG A 287 17.03 3.46 3.69
N SER A 288 16.89 2.59 4.70
CA SER A 288 15.63 1.88 4.94
C SER A 288 14.55 2.81 5.49
N PHE A 289 13.35 2.69 4.97
CA PHE A 289 12.15 3.38 5.47
C PHE A 289 10.87 2.69 4.96
N ALA A 290 9.72 3.14 5.47
CA ALA A 290 8.43 2.68 5.01
C ALA A 290 7.64 3.82 4.33
N LEU A 291 6.85 3.44 3.33
CA LEU A 291 5.63 4.13 2.95
C LEU A 291 4.50 3.42 3.68
N ASP A 292 3.88 4.08 4.65
CA ASP A 292 2.98 3.44 5.61
C ASP A 292 1.57 3.99 5.52
N VAL A 293 0.66 3.15 5.06
CA VAL A 293 -0.80 3.34 5.05
C VAL A 293 -1.50 2.26 5.88
N SER A 294 -0.77 1.53 6.72
CA SER A 294 -1.34 0.46 7.52
C SER A 294 -2.30 0.97 8.59
N ALA A 295 -3.03 0.05 9.19
CA ALA A 295 -3.90 0.33 10.31
C ALA A 295 -3.63 -0.58 11.51
N ALA A 296 -4.18 -0.21 12.66
CA ALA A 296 -4.08 -0.98 13.91
C ALA A 296 -5.46 -1.53 14.30
N GLY A 297 -5.58 -2.29 15.39
CA GLY A 297 -6.89 -2.74 15.90
C GLY A 297 -7.76 -3.42 14.84
N ALA A 298 -9.05 -3.11 14.72
CA ALA A 298 -9.91 -3.74 13.69
C ALA A 298 -10.04 -2.94 12.39
N ALA A 299 -9.05 -2.09 12.08
CA ALA A 299 -9.11 -1.15 10.96
C ALA A 299 -8.44 -1.73 9.70
N PHE A 300 -8.94 -1.32 8.53
CA PHE A 300 -8.46 -1.78 7.23
C PHE A 300 -7.18 -1.06 6.81
N GLY A 301 -6.33 -1.72 6.04
CA GLY A 301 -5.21 -1.10 5.34
C GLY A 301 -5.67 0.03 4.40
N GLY A 302 -4.73 0.91 4.04
CA GLY A 302 -4.96 2.01 3.11
C GLY A 302 -4.46 1.73 1.69
N GLU A 303 -4.27 2.78 0.90
CA GLU A 303 -3.91 2.68 -0.52
C GLU A 303 -2.56 3.34 -0.80
N ILE A 304 -1.73 2.67 -1.60
CA ILE A 304 -0.51 3.25 -2.18
C ILE A 304 -0.60 3.14 -3.69
N ASP A 305 -0.55 4.29 -4.38
CA ASP A 305 -0.52 4.38 -5.83
C ASP A 305 0.82 4.97 -6.28
N LEU A 306 1.56 4.23 -7.10
CA LEU A 306 2.85 4.63 -7.64
C LEU A 306 2.78 4.62 -9.17
N ILE A 307 2.94 5.78 -9.79
CA ILE A 307 2.83 5.94 -11.24
C ILE A 307 4.09 6.61 -11.79
N SER A 308 4.67 6.01 -12.83
CA SER A 308 5.84 6.54 -13.55
C SER A 308 5.63 6.54 -15.06
N GLY A 309 5.81 7.70 -15.70
CA GLY A 309 5.82 7.85 -17.16
C GLY A 309 7.08 7.32 -17.85
N GLY A 310 7.96 6.63 -17.12
CA GLY A 310 9.15 5.95 -17.63
C GLY A 310 9.62 4.91 -16.63
N GLU A 311 10.92 4.80 -16.36
CA GLU A 311 11.44 3.77 -15.45
C GLU A 311 10.97 3.98 -14.00
N MET A 312 10.76 2.87 -13.28
CA MET A 312 10.48 2.88 -11.85
C MET A 312 11.43 1.95 -11.11
N ALA A 313 11.96 2.43 -9.98
CA ALA A 313 12.81 1.63 -9.10
C ALA A 313 12.39 1.79 -7.63
N LEU A 314 11.99 0.68 -7.00
CA LEU A 314 11.67 0.59 -5.58
C LEU A 314 12.72 -0.29 -4.90
N ALA A 315 13.56 0.28 -4.04
CA ALA A 315 14.72 -0.45 -3.53
C ALA A 315 14.38 -1.49 -2.44
N GLN A 316 15.27 -2.48 -2.28
CA GLN A 316 15.11 -3.58 -1.31
C GLN A 316 15.03 -3.20 0.17
N ASN A 317 15.49 -2.00 0.50
CA ASN A 317 15.44 -1.49 1.86
C ASN A 317 14.13 -0.73 2.17
N VAL A 318 13.21 -0.62 1.20
CA VAL A 318 11.91 0.02 1.34
C VAL A 318 10.87 -1.02 1.77
N THR A 319 9.96 -0.62 2.65
CA THR A 319 8.73 -1.36 2.94
C THR A 319 7.53 -0.56 2.47
N LEU A 320 6.67 -1.18 1.67
CA LEU A 320 5.31 -0.71 1.39
C LEU A 320 4.42 -1.39 2.43
N ASN A 321 3.91 -0.61 3.39
CA ASN A 321 3.18 -1.14 4.53
C ASN A 321 1.71 -0.75 4.45
N LEU A 322 0.87 -1.72 4.10
CA LEU A 322 -0.57 -1.59 3.86
C LEU A 322 -1.38 -2.59 4.70
N HIS A 323 -0.77 -3.27 5.68
CA HIS A 323 -1.47 -4.33 6.41
C HIS A 323 -2.69 -3.83 7.20
N GLY A 324 -3.67 -4.72 7.32
CA GLY A 324 -4.81 -4.54 8.19
C GLY A 324 -4.45 -4.66 9.67
N GLY A 325 -5.23 -4.01 10.51
CA GLY A 325 -5.03 -4.05 11.95
C GLY A 325 -5.38 -5.39 12.57
N GLY A 326 -4.64 -5.78 13.62
CA GLY A 326 -5.01 -6.91 14.48
C GLY A 326 -6.16 -6.60 15.44
N GLY A 327 -7.29 -7.30 15.25
CA GLY A 327 -8.53 -7.17 16.02
C GLY A 327 -8.45 -7.72 17.44
N LYS A 328 -9.29 -7.19 18.34
CA LYS A 328 -9.48 -7.74 19.71
C LYS A 328 -10.92 -8.12 20.05
N ASP A 329 -11.90 -7.52 19.39
CA ASP A 329 -13.32 -7.75 19.65
C ASP A 329 -13.95 -8.60 18.53
N GLY A 330 -13.25 -9.66 18.14
CA GLY A 330 -13.73 -10.67 17.19
C GLY A 330 -13.22 -10.48 15.76
N PHE A 331 -13.17 -9.26 15.22
CA PHE A 331 -12.79 -9.05 13.81
C PHE A 331 -11.49 -8.26 13.67
N ALA A 332 -10.68 -8.62 12.69
CA ALA A 332 -9.53 -7.84 12.23
C ALA A 332 -9.85 -7.07 10.94
N GLY A 333 -8.99 -6.12 10.58
CA GLY A 333 -9.11 -5.42 9.31
C GLY A 333 -8.33 -6.12 8.20
N ASP A 334 -8.80 -5.92 6.97
CA ASP A 334 -8.18 -6.47 5.77
C ASP A 334 -6.92 -5.70 5.37
N GLY A 335 -6.11 -6.34 4.54
CA GLY A 335 -5.00 -5.70 3.85
C GLY A 335 -5.45 -4.53 2.97
N GLY A 336 -4.52 -3.63 2.67
CA GLY A 336 -4.74 -2.49 1.81
C GLY A 336 -4.44 -2.77 0.34
N ARG A 337 -4.55 -1.72 -0.49
CA ARG A 337 -4.39 -1.80 -1.94
C ARG A 337 -3.09 -1.16 -2.41
N LEU A 338 -2.36 -1.85 -3.28
CA LEU A 338 -1.18 -1.31 -3.96
C LEU A 338 -1.39 -1.31 -5.47
N THR A 339 -1.31 -0.14 -6.09
CA THR A 339 -1.24 -0.01 -7.55
C THR A 339 0.14 0.49 -7.95
N VAL A 340 0.78 -0.21 -8.89
CA VAL A 340 2.05 0.23 -9.47
C VAL A 340 1.95 0.26 -10.99
N GLU A 341 2.09 1.44 -11.59
CA GLU A 341 2.11 1.63 -13.04
C GLU A 341 3.45 2.22 -13.50
N SER A 342 4.13 1.53 -14.40
CA SER A 342 5.40 1.99 -14.99
C SER A 342 5.38 1.93 -16.50
N ALA A 343 5.49 3.08 -17.18
CA ALA A 343 5.60 3.14 -18.65
C ALA A 343 6.93 2.60 -19.19
N GLY A 344 7.93 2.40 -18.33
CA GLY A 344 9.18 1.73 -18.65
C GLY A 344 9.46 0.54 -17.73
N PRO A 345 10.71 0.04 -17.70
CA PRO A 345 11.08 -1.07 -16.83
C PRO A 345 10.83 -0.77 -15.35
N LEU A 346 10.50 -1.81 -14.59
CA LEU A 346 10.23 -1.77 -13.16
C LEU A 346 11.20 -2.69 -12.40
N SER A 347 12.07 -2.09 -11.58
CA SER A 347 12.80 -2.82 -10.54
C SER A 347 12.00 -2.73 -9.23
N PHE A 348 11.32 -3.82 -8.88
CA PHE A 348 10.51 -3.95 -7.67
C PHE A 348 11.28 -4.72 -6.60
N GLY A 349 12.11 -4.00 -5.84
CA GLY A 349 12.81 -4.54 -4.68
C GLY A 349 12.09 -4.35 -3.35
N ALA A 350 11.09 -3.49 -3.25
CA ALA A 350 10.46 -3.20 -1.95
C ALA A 350 9.77 -4.44 -1.33
N LEU A 351 9.84 -4.56 0.00
CA LEU A 351 9.02 -5.52 0.74
C LEU A 351 7.58 -5.01 0.77
N VAL A 352 6.61 -5.84 0.37
CA VAL A 352 5.19 -5.51 0.50
C VAL A 352 4.59 -6.22 1.72
N LYS A 353 3.82 -5.46 2.50
CA LYS A 353 3.01 -5.96 3.60
C LYS A 353 1.58 -5.52 3.39
N ALA A 354 0.79 -6.33 2.71
CA ALA A 354 -0.63 -6.14 2.50
C ALA A 354 -1.45 -7.29 3.10
N GLN A 355 -0.89 -8.02 4.06
CA GLN A 355 -1.59 -9.10 4.74
C GLN A 355 -2.74 -8.57 5.62
N GLY A 356 -3.76 -9.41 5.81
CA GLY A 356 -4.83 -9.17 6.75
C GLY A 356 -4.37 -9.20 8.21
N GLY A 357 -5.11 -8.51 9.08
CA GLY A 357 -4.84 -8.53 10.50
C GLY A 357 -5.31 -9.82 11.18
N GLY A 358 -4.67 -10.21 12.28
CA GLY A 358 -5.13 -11.34 13.09
C GLY A 358 -6.12 -10.92 14.20
N ALA A 359 -7.13 -11.75 14.50
CA ALA A 359 -8.09 -11.52 15.58
C ALA A 359 -8.34 -12.79 16.43
N GLY A 360 -9.32 -12.71 17.33
CA GLY A 360 -9.76 -13.84 18.15
C GLY A 360 -10.80 -14.72 17.48
N ASP A 361 -11.65 -14.15 16.62
CA ASP A 361 -12.77 -14.87 15.99
C ASP A 361 -12.65 -14.90 14.46
N ILE A 362 -12.39 -13.78 13.78
CA ILE A 362 -12.31 -13.68 12.31
C ILE A 362 -11.11 -12.82 11.92
N GLY A 363 -10.19 -13.42 11.16
CA GLY A 363 -9.03 -12.72 10.60
C GLY A 363 -9.44 -11.82 9.43
N GLY A 364 -8.65 -10.77 9.18
CA GLY A 364 -8.85 -9.93 7.99
C GLY A 364 -8.36 -10.63 6.75
N TYR A 365 -8.93 -10.30 5.60
CA TYR A 365 -8.48 -10.80 4.31
C TYR A 365 -7.13 -10.20 3.92
N GLY A 366 -6.39 -10.89 3.05
CA GLY A 366 -5.29 -10.29 2.31
C GLY A 366 -5.74 -9.08 1.50
N GLY A 367 -4.78 -8.22 1.14
CA GLY A 367 -5.04 -7.04 0.31
C GLY A 367 -5.03 -7.32 -1.19
N ASP A 368 -5.06 -6.25 -1.99
CA ASP A 368 -5.08 -6.32 -3.44
C ASP A 368 -3.85 -5.64 -4.03
N ILE A 369 -3.07 -6.35 -4.83
CA ILE A 369 -1.85 -5.82 -5.45
C ILE A 369 -1.96 -5.91 -6.97
N GLU A 370 -1.85 -4.77 -7.64
CA GLU A 370 -1.88 -4.65 -9.09
C GLU A 370 -0.60 -3.98 -9.58
N ILE A 371 0.16 -4.68 -10.42
CA ILE A 371 1.40 -4.18 -11.02
C ILE A 371 1.26 -4.22 -12.55
N THR A 372 1.43 -3.07 -13.19
CA THR A 372 1.46 -2.93 -14.65
C THR A 372 2.77 -2.27 -15.07
N SER A 373 3.53 -2.91 -15.95
CA SER A 373 4.71 -2.32 -16.57
C SER A 373 4.75 -2.51 -18.08
N TYR A 374 5.09 -1.46 -18.80
CA TYR A 374 5.28 -1.53 -20.25
C TYR A 374 6.74 -1.85 -20.66
N GLY A 375 7.59 -2.22 -19.69
CA GLY A 375 8.93 -2.76 -19.92
C GLY A 375 9.20 -3.96 -19.01
N ASP A 376 10.45 -4.43 -18.95
CA ASP A 376 10.83 -5.57 -18.10
C ASP A 376 10.50 -5.33 -16.61
N VAL A 377 10.06 -6.38 -15.92
CA VAL A 377 9.79 -6.37 -14.47
C VAL A 377 10.71 -7.35 -13.76
N GLU A 378 11.35 -6.87 -12.69
CA GLU A 378 12.09 -7.71 -11.74
C GLU A 378 11.53 -7.50 -10.33
N VAL A 379 10.96 -8.54 -9.73
CA VAL A 379 10.54 -8.55 -8.32
C VAL A 379 11.58 -9.31 -7.51
N THR A 380 12.26 -8.67 -6.57
CA THR A 380 13.40 -9.28 -5.84
C THR A 380 13.16 -9.48 -4.34
N ASN A 381 11.99 -9.12 -3.83
CA ASN A 381 11.67 -9.19 -2.42
C ASN A 381 10.22 -9.67 -2.22
N ASN A 382 9.88 -10.00 -0.99
CA ASN A 382 8.63 -10.68 -0.72
C ASN A 382 7.42 -9.75 -0.92
N VAL A 383 6.37 -10.33 -1.50
CA VAL A 383 5.04 -9.76 -1.57
C VAL A 383 4.14 -10.58 -0.66
N ASN A 384 3.72 -9.99 0.47
CA ASN A 384 2.88 -10.67 1.45
C ASN A 384 1.46 -10.11 1.37
N VAL A 385 0.53 -10.98 0.97
CA VAL A 385 -0.89 -10.72 0.73
C VAL A 385 -1.74 -11.82 1.40
N PHE A 386 -1.19 -12.51 2.38
CA PHE A 386 -1.87 -13.61 3.06
C PHE A 386 -2.99 -13.11 4.00
N GLY A 387 -3.97 -13.96 4.25
CA GLY A 387 -5.06 -13.70 5.19
C GLY A 387 -4.63 -13.84 6.65
N GLY A 388 -5.25 -13.04 7.53
CA GLY A 388 -4.96 -13.09 8.96
C GLY A 388 -5.62 -14.28 9.66
N VAL A 389 -5.03 -14.73 10.77
CA VAL A 389 -5.66 -15.75 11.63
C VAL A 389 -6.86 -15.19 12.43
N PRO A 390 -7.88 -15.99 12.80
CA PRO A 390 -7.98 -17.43 12.58
C PRO A 390 -8.58 -17.84 11.24
N ASP A 391 -9.25 -17.00 10.46
CA ASP A 391 -10.07 -17.43 9.30
C ASP A 391 -10.00 -16.47 8.10
N GLY A 392 -8.98 -15.61 8.02
CA GLY A 392 -8.83 -14.68 6.90
C GLY A 392 -8.33 -15.39 5.64
N ASP A 393 -9.03 -15.17 4.53
CA ASP A 393 -8.63 -15.63 3.20
C ASP A 393 -7.43 -14.84 2.66
N GLY A 394 -6.65 -15.50 1.80
CA GLY A 394 -5.60 -14.83 1.03
C GLY A 394 -6.14 -13.75 0.10
N GLY A 395 -5.30 -12.78 -0.24
CA GLY A 395 -5.63 -11.70 -1.18
C GLY A 395 -5.08 -11.95 -2.58
N ASP A 396 -5.17 -10.92 -3.43
CA ASP A 396 -4.90 -11.04 -4.85
C ASP A 396 -3.59 -10.36 -5.27
N PHE A 397 -2.84 -11.02 -6.15
CA PHE A 397 -1.64 -10.48 -6.78
C PHE A 397 -1.71 -10.61 -8.31
N THR A 398 -1.86 -9.49 -8.99
CA THR A 398 -1.88 -9.41 -10.45
C THR A 398 -0.66 -8.64 -10.96
N LEU A 399 0.06 -9.20 -11.91
CA LEU A 399 1.20 -8.56 -12.55
C LEU A 399 1.15 -8.73 -14.07
N PHE A 400 1.07 -7.60 -14.77
CA PHE A 400 1.23 -7.53 -16.21
C PHE A 400 2.56 -6.84 -16.59
N THR A 401 3.29 -7.44 -17.52
CA THR A 401 4.44 -6.80 -18.18
C THR A 401 4.44 -6.98 -19.69
N ALA A 402 4.68 -5.89 -20.43
CA ALA A 402 4.97 -5.95 -21.87
C ALA A 402 6.41 -6.42 -22.19
N GLY A 403 7.24 -6.61 -21.16
CA GLY A 403 8.61 -7.11 -21.28
C GLY A 403 8.76 -8.51 -20.69
N ASN A 404 9.96 -8.80 -20.21
CA ASN A 404 10.25 -10.03 -19.48
C ASN A 404 9.88 -9.88 -18.00
N LEU A 405 9.39 -10.95 -17.39
CA LEU A 405 9.15 -11.06 -15.96
C LEU A 405 10.18 -11.96 -15.29
N LEU A 406 10.93 -11.42 -14.33
CA LEU A 406 11.69 -12.19 -13.35
C LEU A 406 11.09 -12.01 -11.95
N LEU A 407 10.61 -13.11 -11.37
CA LEU A 407 10.06 -13.17 -10.03
C LEU A 407 11.02 -13.90 -9.09
N ASP A 408 11.93 -13.15 -8.46
CA ASP A 408 12.92 -13.61 -7.46
C ASP A 408 12.57 -13.19 -6.03
N GLY A 409 11.31 -12.82 -5.79
CA GLY A 409 10.71 -12.63 -4.47
C GLY A 409 9.62 -13.68 -4.21
N LYS A 410 9.43 -14.09 -2.94
CA LYS A 410 8.28 -14.94 -2.58
C LYS A 410 6.99 -14.13 -2.77
N VAL A 411 5.97 -14.71 -3.38
CA VAL A 411 4.59 -14.18 -3.32
C VAL A 411 3.75 -15.10 -2.45
N ASP A 412 3.09 -14.50 -1.45
CA ASP A 412 2.34 -15.22 -0.43
C ASP A 412 0.91 -14.69 -0.35
N CYS A 413 0.00 -15.41 -1.01
CA CYS A 413 -1.43 -15.16 -1.06
C CYS A 413 -2.19 -16.29 -0.32
N SER A 414 -1.58 -16.94 0.67
CA SER A 414 -2.23 -18.02 1.41
C SER A 414 -3.34 -17.52 2.34
N GLY A 415 -4.33 -18.38 2.58
CA GLY A 415 -5.15 -18.28 3.78
C GLY A 415 -4.43 -18.97 4.93
N ASP A 416 -4.06 -18.23 5.98
CA ASP A 416 -3.34 -18.80 7.14
C ASP A 416 -4.29 -19.31 8.23
N GLY A 417 -5.60 -19.15 8.01
CA GLY A 417 -6.64 -19.47 8.96
C GLY A 417 -7.21 -20.89 8.92
N ILE A 418 -7.69 -21.41 10.05
CA ILE A 418 -8.28 -22.76 10.15
C ILE A 418 -9.53 -22.93 9.31
N ASP A 419 -10.26 -21.86 9.00
CA ASP A 419 -11.41 -21.84 8.08
C ASP A 419 -11.13 -20.89 6.89
N SER A 420 -9.88 -20.80 6.42
CA SER A 420 -9.51 -19.89 5.32
C SER A 420 -9.33 -20.58 3.97
N MET A 421 -9.59 -19.81 2.92
CA MET A 421 -9.27 -20.09 1.53
C MET A 421 -7.97 -19.39 1.10
N GLY A 422 -7.33 -19.94 0.08
CA GLY A 422 -6.26 -19.24 -0.62
C GLY A 422 -6.76 -18.06 -1.47
N GLY A 423 -5.88 -17.09 -1.73
CA GLY A 423 -6.11 -15.99 -2.67
C GLY A 423 -5.69 -16.35 -4.10
N SER A 424 -5.45 -15.36 -4.96
CA SER A 424 -5.07 -15.62 -6.36
C SER A 424 -3.76 -14.96 -6.78
N ILE A 425 -3.12 -15.56 -7.78
CA ILE A 425 -1.93 -15.02 -8.45
C ILE A 425 -2.15 -15.09 -9.96
N ASP A 426 -2.09 -13.94 -10.63
CA ASP A 426 -2.18 -13.83 -12.09
C ASP A 426 -0.92 -13.11 -12.62
N LEU A 427 -0.14 -13.80 -13.45
CA LEU A 427 1.10 -13.32 -14.03
C LEU A 427 1.03 -13.33 -15.56
N GLU A 428 1.13 -12.17 -16.18
CA GLU A 428 1.20 -12.03 -17.64
C GLU A 428 2.49 -11.35 -18.09
N ALA A 429 3.21 -11.98 -19.02
CA ALA A 429 4.39 -11.41 -19.66
C ALA A 429 4.34 -11.54 -21.20
N GLU A 430 4.47 -10.42 -21.93
CA GLU A 430 4.66 -10.48 -23.39
C GLU A 430 6.06 -11.02 -23.78
N GLY A 431 7.01 -11.04 -22.84
CA GLY A 431 8.35 -11.63 -23.00
C GLY A 431 8.48 -13.01 -22.35
N THR A 432 9.67 -13.32 -21.83
CA THR A 432 9.92 -14.53 -21.03
C THR A 432 9.43 -14.36 -19.60
N LEU A 433 9.02 -15.44 -18.95
CA LEU A 433 8.61 -15.46 -17.55
C LEU A 433 9.45 -16.45 -16.75
N THR A 434 10.06 -16.02 -15.65
CA THR A 434 10.85 -16.88 -14.76
C THR A 434 10.45 -16.71 -13.31
N VAL A 435 10.12 -17.82 -12.65
CA VAL A 435 9.79 -17.88 -11.21
C VAL A 435 10.90 -18.62 -10.47
N THR A 436 11.67 -17.90 -9.64
CA THR A 436 12.80 -18.46 -8.88
C THR A 436 12.54 -18.57 -7.38
N ARG A 437 11.38 -18.06 -6.92
CA ARG A 437 10.92 -18.16 -5.53
C ARG A 437 9.49 -18.67 -5.43
N PRO A 438 9.09 -19.23 -4.27
CA PRO A 438 7.79 -19.86 -4.15
C PRO A 438 6.63 -18.89 -4.33
N LEU A 439 5.57 -19.40 -4.97
CA LEU A 439 4.23 -18.81 -5.03
C LEU A 439 3.29 -19.69 -4.23
N ASP A 440 2.51 -19.08 -3.33
CA ASP A 440 1.63 -19.81 -2.43
C ASP A 440 0.24 -19.16 -2.39
N VAL A 441 -0.76 -19.89 -2.86
CA VAL A 441 -2.20 -19.60 -2.78
C VAL A 441 -2.92 -20.71 -2.02
N SER A 442 -2.22 -21.39 -1.09
CA SER A 442 -2.82 -22.48 -0.34
C SER A 442 -3.86 -21.98 0.65
N GLY A 443 -4.96 -22.72 0.76
CA GLY A 443 -5.88 -22.65 1.90
C GLY A 443 -5.38 -23.50 3.06
N LYS A 444 -5.98 -23.31 4.24
CA LYS A 444 -5.67 -24.12 5.44
C LYS A 444 -6.90 -24.81 6.02
N GLY A 445 -8.10 -24.27 5.76
CA GLY A 445 -9.38 -24.81 6.21
C GLY A 445 -10.32 -25.28 5.11
N PHE A 446 -10.29 -24.57 3.98
CA PHE A 446 -11.11 -24.86 2.81
C PHE A 446 -10.22 -25.05 1.57
N GLY A 447 -10.71 -24.59 0.41
CA GLY A 447 -9.99 -24.71 -0.85
C GLY A 447 -8.77 -23.80 -0.94
N ALA A 448 -7.84 -24.18 -1.80
CA ALA A 448 -6.84 -23.26 -2.32
C ALA A 448 -7.47 -22.25 -3.28
N GLY A 449 -6.69 -21.23 -3.65
CA GLY A 449 -7.00 -20.40 -4.81
C GLY A 449 -6.12 -20.74 -6.01
N ASP A 450 -6.04 -19.83 -6.97
CA ASP A 450 -5.55 -20.14 -8.31
C ASP A 450 -4.22 -19.45 -8.64
N ILE A 451 -3.40 -20.10 -9.46
CA ILE A 451 -2.18 -19.53 -10.05
C ILE A 451 -2.29 -19.60 -11.57
N ASP A 452 -2.44 -18.45 -12.20
CA ASP A 452 -2.46 -18.30 -13.66
C ASP A 452 -1.15 -17.66 -14.13
N ILE A 453 -0.47 -18.32 -15.08
CA ILE A 453 0.80 -17.87 -15.66
C ILE A 453 0.68 -17.87 -17.17
N LEU A 454 0.72 -16.68 -17.77
CA LEU A 454 0.69 -16.48 -19.22
C LEU A 454 1.99 -15.81 -19.69
N ALA A 455 2.68 -16.44 -20.64
CA ALA A 455 3.82 -15.83 -21.29
C ALA A 455 3.80 -16.03 -22.82
N SER A 456 4.18 -14.99 -23.57
CA SER A 456 4.41 -15.14 -25.02
C SER A 456 5.81 -15.70 -25.36
N GLY A 457 6.77 -15.57 -24.44
CA GLY A 457 8.11 -16.14 -24.51
C GLY A 457 8.29 -17.38 -23.62
N ASP A 458 9.53 -17.84 -23.49
CA ASP A 458 9.84 -19.02 -22.68
C ASP A 458 9.45 -18.82 -21.21
N THR A 459 8.84 -19.86 -20.62
CA THR A 459 8.45 -19.91 -19.20
C THR A 459 9.32 -20.90 -18.44
N SER A 460 9.92 -20.47 -17.34
CA SER A 460 10.72 -21.30 -16.44
C SER A 460 10.21 -21.24 -15.00
N ILE A 461 9.88 -22.41 -14.45
CA ILE A 461 9.44 -22.59 -13.07
C ILE A 461 10.55 -23.28 -12.29
N GLU A 462 11.34 -22.49 -11.56
CA GLU A 462 12.50 -22.95 -10.78
C GLU A 462 12.22 -23.03 -9.27
N ALA A 463 11.01 -22.66 -8.84
CA ALA A 463 10.57 -22.74 -7.45
C ALA A 463 9.13 -23.24 -7.33
N ASN A 464 8.71 -23.49 -6.09
CA ASN A 464 7.46 -24.16 -5.83
C ASN A 464 6.25 -23.27 -6.17
N LEU A 465 5.25 -23.85 -6.83
CA LEU A 465 3.92 -23.29 -6.99
C LEU A 465 2.96 -24.12 -6.12
N LEU A 466 2.30 -23.49 -5.15
CA LEU A 466 1.49 -24.18 -4.14
C LEU A 466 0.05 -23.65 -4.15
N SER A 467 -0.89 -24.54 -4.46
CA SER A 467 -2.34 -24.30 -4.46
C SER A 467 -3.03 -25.44 -3.70
N ASN A 468 -2.65 -25.60 -2.42
CA ASN A 468 -3.09 -26.73 -1.61
C ASN A 468 -4.35 -26.38 -0.81
N GLY A 469 -5.37 -27.23 -0.90
CA GLY A 469 -6.45 -27.26 0.08
C GLY A 469 -5.94 -27.86 1.38
N GLY A 470 -6.55 -27.47 2.49
CA GLY A 470 -6.20 -28.03 3.81
C GLY A 470 -7.42 -28.01 4.72
N GLY A 471 -7.45 -28.91 5.71
CA GLY A 471 -8.53 -28.96 6.71
C GLY A 471 -9.88 -29.37 6.12
N ASP A 472 -10.76 -29.99 6.92
CA ASP A 472 -12.19 -30.24 6.64
C ASP A 472 -12.59 -30.68 5.21
N GLY A 473 -11.69 -31.35 4.47
CA GLY A 473 -11.91 -31.73 3.07
C GLY A 473 -11.71 -30.61 2.05
N GLY A 474 -10.83 -29.65 2.31
CA GLY A 474 -10.48 -28.56 1.39
C GLY A 474 -9.90 -29.05 0.06
N ASP A 475 -10.40 -28.51 -1.05
CA ASP A 475 -9.98 -28.88 -2.41
C ASP A 475 -8.66 -28.19 -2.81
N GLY A 476 -7.83 -28.88 -3.59
CA GLY A 476 -6.71 -28.25 -4.30
C GLY A 476 -7.24 -27.30 -5.39
N GLY A 477 -6.51 -26.22 -5.67
CA GLY A 477 -6.96 -25.21 -6.64
C GLY A 477 -6.47 -25.48 -8.07
N PHE A 478 -6.46 -24.43 -8.88
CA PHE A 478 -6.05 -24.51 -10.28
C PHE A 478 -4.68 -23.85 -10.48
N ILE A 479 -3.82 -24.51 -11.25
CA ILE A 479 -2.57 -23.93 -11.73
C ILE A 479 -2.53 -24.05 -13.24
N ASP A 480 -2.61 -22.93 -13.95
CA ASP A 480 -2.47 -22.87 -15.41
C ASP A 480 -1.15 -22.20 -15.80
N ILE A 481 -0.38 -22.87 -16.66
CA ILE A 481 0.88 -22.38 -17.19
C ILE A 481 0.80 -22.42 -18.71
N ASP A 482 0.54 -21.27 -19.31
CA ASP A 482 0.39 -21.10 -20.75
C ASP A 482 1.59 -20.34 -21.35
N ALA A 483 2.37 -21.05 -22.16
CA ALA A 483 3.31 -20.48 -23.10
C ALA A 483 3.12 -21.07 -24.50
N THR A 484 1.88 -21.08 -25.02
CA THR A 484 1.45 -21.77 -26.26
C THR A 484 2.39 -21.56 -27.47
N GLN A 485 3.09 -20.43 -27.55
CA GLN A 485 4.00 -20.09 -28.66
C GLN A 485 5.50 -20.25 -28.33
N ALA A 486 5.83 -20.75 -27.14
CA ALA A 486 7.19 -20.84 -26.61
C ALA A 486 7.39 -22.09 -25.74
N ASN A 487 8.54 -22.21 -25.08
CA ASN A 487 8.86 -23.41 -24.31
C ASN A 487 8.49 -23.25 -22.83
N VAL A 488 7.99 -24.31 -22.20
CA VAL A 488 7.83 -24.40 -20.74
C VAL A 488 8.85 -25.38 -20.16
N THR A 489 9.57 -24.95 -19.13
CA THR A 489 10.45 -25.80 -18.32
C THR A 489 10.06 -25.74 -16.85
N ILE A 490 9.80 -26.90 -16.26
CA ILE A 490 9.46 -27.06 -14.85
C ILE A 490 10.59 -27.84 -14.16
N SER A 491 11.25 -27.16 -13.22
CA SER A 491 12.41 -27.65 -12.47
C SER A 491 12.16 -27.72 -10.95
N ALA A 492 10.91 -27.51 -10.54
CA ALA A 492 10.48 -27.51 -9.15
C ALA A 492 9.10 -28.17 -8.96
N LEU A 493 8.58 -28.10 -7.74
CA LEU A 493 7.27 -28.63 -7.38
C LEU A 493 6.15 -27.68 -7.81
N VAL A 494 5.24 -28.16 -8.63
CA VAL A 494 3.93 -27.54 -8.91
C VAL A 494 2.88 -28.43 -8.27
N GLN A 495 2.14 -27.90 -7.32
CA GLN A 495 1.29 -28.67 -6.44
C GLN A 495 -0.07 -28.02 -6.25
N ALA A 496 -1.13 -28.79 -6.56
CA ALA A 496 -2.50 -28.44 -6.23
C ALA A 496 -3.19 -29.65 -5.58
N ILE A 497 -2.83 -29.94 -4.32
CA ILE A 497 -3.38 -31.10 -3.62
C ILE A 497 -4.61 -30.76 -2.79
N GLY A 498 -5.56 -31.68 -2.73
CA GLY A 498 -6.65 -31.63 -1.77
C GLY A 498 -6.24 -32.19 -0.41
N ASP A 499 -7.02 -31.86 0.61
CA ASP A 499 -6.83 -32.39 1.96
C ASP A 499 -7.05 -33.92 2.02
N ALA A 500 -6.27 -34.59 2.88
CA ALA A 500 -6.29 -36.04 3.00
C ALA A 500 -7.59 -36.61 3.57
N ASP A 501 -8.42 -35.78 4.23
CA ASP A 501 -9.68 -36.18 4.87
C ASP A 501 -10.92 -35.99 3.94
N GLY A 502 -10.71 -35.91 2.63
CA GLY A 502 -11.77 -35.98 1.62
C GLY A 502 -11.80 -34.85 0.60
N GLY A 503 -10.78 -33.98 0.58
CA GLY A 503 -10.66 -32.89 -0.37
C GLY A 503 -10.25 -33.40 -1.74
N TRP A 504 -10.84 -32.83 -2.79
CA TRP A 504 -10.48 -33.17 -4.16
C TRP A 504 -9.11 -32.62 -4.51
N GLY A 505 -8.33 -33.40 -5.26
CA GLY A 505 -7.12 -32.84 -5.87
C GLY A 505 -7.48 -31.73 -6.85
N GLY A 506 -6.58 -30.78 -7.02
CA GLY A 506 -6.74 -29.69 -7.99
C GLY A 506 -6.44 -30.10 -9.43
N GLU A 507 -6.26 -29.12 -10.29
CA GLU A 507 -5.86 -29.30 -11.68
C GLU A 507 -4.59 -28.50 -11.97
N ILE A 508 -3.64 -29.15 -12.65
CA ILE A 508 -2.45 -28.47 -13.19
C ILE A 508 -2.50 -28.60 -14.71
N VAL A 509 -2.53 -27.48 -15.41
CA VAL A 509 -2.48 -27.40 -16.88
C VAL A 509 -1.15 -26.77 -17.30
N VAL A 510 -0.47 -27.39 -18.26
CA VAL A 510 0.79 -26.89 -18.81
C VAL A 510 0.73 -26.92 -20.33
N THR A 511 0.77 -25.75 -20.96
CA THR A 511 0.66 -25.57 -22.40
C THR A 511 1.90 -24.93 -22.99
N GLY A 512 2.47 -25.49 -24.06
CA GLY A 512 3.60 -24.88 -24.77
C GLY A 512 3.92 -25.48 -26.14
N ASP A 513 4.94 -24.94 -26.82
CA ASP A 513 5.58 -25.60 -27.97
C ASP A 513 6.36 -26.81 -27.48
N ARG A 514 7.44 -26.61 -26.73
CA ARG A 514 8.10 -27.69 -25.98
C ARG A 514 7.72 -27.62 -24.52
N VAL A 515 7.31 -28.76 -23.95
CA VAL A 515 7.11 -28.90 -22.50
C VAL A 515 8.15 -29.84 -21.93
N THR A 516 8.90 -29.36 -20.94
CA THR A 516 9.92 -30.15 -20.22
C THR A 516 9.64 -30.15 -18.73
N ILE A 517 9.31 -31.32 -18.19
CA ILE A 517 9.37 -31.57 -16.74
C ILE A 517 10.71 -32.24 -16.47
N ASP A 518 11.69 -31.50 -15.96
CA ASP A 518 13.04 -32.02 -15.78
C ASP A 518 13.13 -32.99 -14.59
N GLU A 519 14.32 -33.53 -14.28
CA GLU A 519 14.51 -34.51 -13.20
C GLU A 519 14.12 -34.00 -11.81
N ALA A 520 14.19 -32.69 -11.57
CA ALA A 520 13.77 -32.05 -10.32
C ALA A 520 12.29 -31.62 -10.35
N GLY A 521 11.73 -31.41 -11.54
CA GLY A 521 10.34 -31.07 -11.77
C GLY A 521 9.36 -32.10 -11.22
N LYS A 522 8.31 -31.61 -10.54
CA LYS A 522 7.21 -32.46 -10.05
C LYS A 522 5.86 -31.77 -10.23
N LEU A 523 4.89 -32.46 -10.82
CA LEU A 523 3.47 -32.08 -10.83
C LEU A 523 2.71 -32.98 -9.84
N ASP A 524 1.90 -32.40 -8.94
CA ASP A 524 1.19 -33.15 -7.89
C ASP A 524 -0.22 -32.61 -7.64
N THR A 525 -1.22 -33.34 -8.12
CA THR A 525 -2.65 -33.08 -7.91
C THR A 525 -3.33 -34.22 -7.16
N ARG A 526 -2.63 -34.83 -6.20
CA ARG A 526 -3.23 -35.86 -5.34
C ARG A 526 -4.32 -35.27 -4.42
N GLY A 527 -5.25 -36.13 -4.06
CA GLY A 527 -6.47 -35.84 -3.30
C GLY A 527 -7.52 -36.88 -3.69
N ASP A 528 -8.74 -36.75 -3.18
CA ASP A 528 -9.85 -37.58 -3.66
C ASP A 528 -10.12 -37.26 -5.14
N GLY A 529 -10.20 -38.30 -5.98
CA GLY A 529 -10.28 -38.16 -7.44
C GLY A 529 -11.68 -38.42 -8.00
N ILE A 530 -12.26 -37.41 -8.66
CA ILE A 530 -13.39 -37.55 -9.59
C ILE A 530 -13.01 -36.93 -10.95
N GLU A 531 -13.70 -37.30 -12.03
CA GLU A 531 -13.40 -36.77 -13.38
C GLU A 531 -13.51 -35.24 -13.40
N GLY A 532 -12.47 -34.55 -13.90
CA GLY A 532 -12.35 -33.09 -13.88
C GLY A 532 -11.69 -32.49 -12.63
N PHE A 533 -11.22 -33.34 -11.71
CA PHE A 533 -10.44 -32.97 -10.53
C PHE A 533 -9.28 -33.96 -10.35
N ALA A 534 -8.26 -33.55 -9.60
CA ALA A 534 -7.07 -34.35 -9.31
C ALA A 534 -6.33 -34.79 -10.59
N GLU A 535 -6.14 -33.87 -11.54
CA GLU A 535 -5.58 -34.14 -12.87
C GLU A 535 -4.32 -33.31 -13.16
N ASN A 536 -3.36 -33.90 -13.87
CA ASN A 536 -2.29 -33.16 -14.55
C ASN A 536 -2.55 -33.22 -16.05
N VAL A 537 -2.57 -32.07 -16.72
CA VAL A 537 -2.77 -31.93 -18.17
C VAL A 537 -1.55 -31.26 -18.78
N ILE A 538 -0.97 -31.89 -19.80
CA ILE A 538 0.13 -31.32 -20.58
C ILE A 538 -0.29 -31.25 -22.04
N GLU A 539 -0.17 -30.07 -22.64
CA GLU A 539 -0.41 -29.81 -24.05
C GLU A 539 0.86 -29.26 -24.71
N GLY A 540 1.39 -30.01 -25.70
CA GLY A 540 2.63 -29.65 -26.39
C GLY A 540 2.51 -29.77 -27.90
N THR A 541 2.75 -28.67 -28.65
CA THR A 541 2.74 -28.73 -30.13
C THR A 541 4.05 -29.30 -30.71
N GLY A 542 5.15 -29.10 -29.99
CA GLY A 542 6.47 -29.68 -30.19
C GLY A 542 6.77 -30.83 -29.20
N PRO A 543 8.06 -31.14 -28.94
CA PRO A 543 8.44 -32.27 -28.09
C PRO A 543 7.98 -32.12 -26.63
N ILE A 544 7.45 -33.19 -26.06
CA ILE A 544 7.14 -33.28 -24.62
C ILE A 544 8.14 -34.23 -23.96
N THR A 545 8.85 -33.77 -22.93
CA THR A 545 9.79 -34.60 -22.14
C THR A 545 9.41 -34.58 -20.66
N ILE A 546 9.26 -35.76 -20.07
CA ILE A 546 8.97 -35.94 -18.65
C ILE A 546 10.07 -36.81 -18.04
N ALA A 547 11.09 -36.15 -17.50
CA ALA A 547 12.16 -36.77 -16.72
C ALA A 547 11.84 -36.81 -15.22
N GLY A 548 11.00 -35.88 -14.75
CA GLY A 548 10.60 -35.74 -13.36
C GLY A 548 9.45 -36.63 -12.91
N THR A 549 8.63 -36.10 -12.01
CA THR A 549 7.49 -36.84 -11.42
C THR A 549 6.15 -36.20 -11.76
N MET A 550 5.15 -37.01 -12.10
CA MET A 550 3.76 -36.59 -12.17
C MET A 550 2.92 -37.50 -11.28
N GLU A 551 2.22 -36.93 -10.31
CA GLU A 551 1.33 -37.63 -9.38
C GLU A 551 -0.05 -36.99 -9.43
N ALA A 552 -1.09 -37.78 -9.67
CA ALA A 552 -2.46 -37.31 -9.77
C ALA A 552 -3.38 -38.25 -8.99
N GLY A 553 -4.45 -37.72 -8.38
CA GLY A 553 -5.47 -38.54 -7.72
C GLY A 553 -6.34 -39.29 -8.73
N ASN A 554 -6.58 -38.69 -9.91
CA ASN A 554 -7.43 -39.23 -10.96
C ASN A 554 -6.66 -39.58 -12.25
N ALA A 555 -6.07 -38.60 -12.94
CA ALA A 555 -5.47 -38.84 -14.25
C ALA A 555 -4.26 -37.95 -14.57
N ASN A 556 -3.33 -38.50 -15.35
CA ASN A 556 -2.31 -37.72 -16.06
C ASN A 556 -2.65 -37.75 -17.55
N LYS A 557 -2.91 -36.60 -18.18
CA LYS A 557 -3.29 -36.46 -19.59
C LYS A 557 -2.19 -35.73 -20.34
N ILE A 558 -1.75 -36.30 -21.46
CA ILE A 558 -0.70 -35.72 -22.30
C ILE A 558 -1.21 -35.67 -23.74
N TYR A 559 -1.37 -34.45 -24.24
CA TYR A 559 -1.74 -34.18 -25.62
C TYR A 559 -0.52 -33.67 -26.39
N TYR A 560 -0.09 -34.44 -27.38
CA TYR A 560 1.14 -34.18 -28.13
C TYR A 560 0.87 -33.80 -29.59
N GLY A 561 1.74 -32.97 -30.16
CA GLY A 561 1.70 -32.63 -31.57
C GLY A 561 2.16 -33.78 -32.47
N SER A 562 3.32 -33.62 -33.10
CA SER A 562 3.79 -34.58 -34.11
C SER A 562 4.70 -35.70 -33.57
N GLU A 563 5.24 -35.53 -32.36
CA GLU A 563 6.20 -36.46 -31.75
C GLU A 563 5.63 -37.07 -30.47
N LEU A 564 5.84 -38.39 -30.28
CA LEU A 564 5.44 -39.06 -29.04
C LEU A 564 6.21 -38.50 -27.83
N PRO A 565 5.55 -38.31 -26.68
CA PRO A 565 6.23 -37.86 -25.46
C PRO A 565 7.36 -38.81 -25.03
N LEU A 566 8.49 -38.24 -24.61
CA LEU A 566 9.59 -38.97 -23.99
C LEU A 566 9.42 -39.00 -22.47
N ILE A 567 9.03 -40.16 -21.93
CA ILE A 567 8.83 -40.34 -20.49
C ILE A 567 9.95 -41.23 -19.93
N THR A 568 10.86 -40.63 -19.18
CA THR A 568 11.94 -41.33 -18.45
C THR A 568 11.74 -41.27 -16.93
N GLY A 569 10.88 -40.35 -16.47
CA GLY A 569 10.51 -40.15 -15.08
C GLY A 569 9.39 -41.07 -14.58
N LYS A 570 8.80 -40.70 -13.43
CA LYS A 570 7.71 -41.44 -12.78
C LYS A 570 6.38 -40.73 -13.00
N VAL A 571 5.41 -41.43 -13.60
CA VAL A 571 4.04 -40.91 -13.80
C VAL A 571 3.05 -41.85 -13.13
N THR A 572 2.22 -41.35 -12.20
CA THR A 572 1.26 -42.15 -11.43
C THR A 572 -0.07 -41.41 -11.24
N PRO A 573 -1.22 -41.96 -11.67
CA PRO A 573 -1.38 -43.18 -12.48
C PRO A 573 -0.71 -43.07 -13.86
N ALA A 574 -0.65 -44.17 -14.62
CA ALA A 574 -0.07 -44.16 -15.97
C ALA A 574 -0.77 -43.12 -16.86
N PRO A 575 -0.03 -42.40 -17.73
CA PRO A 575 -0.61 -41.31 -18.49
C PRO A 575 -1.51 -41.80 -19.62
N TYR A 576 -2.57 -41.05 -19.86
CA TYR A 576 -3.34 -41.08 -21.09
C TYR A 576 -2.64 -40.20 -22.13
N VAL A 577 -2.30 -40.77 -23.28
CA VAL A 577 -1.47 -40.12 -24.30
C VAL A 577 -2.21 -40.11 -25.64
N GLU A 578 -2.53 -38.91 -26.12
CA GLU A 578 -3.27 -38.70 -27.38
C GLU A 578 -2.67 -37.59 -28.23
N PRO A 579 -2.80 -37.65 -29.56
CA PRO A 579 -2.47 -36.51 -30.39
C PRO A 579 -3.39 -35.33 -30.08
N LEU A 580 -2.88 -34.11 -30.22
CA LEU A 580 -3.67 -32.89 -30.11
C LEU A 580 -4.87 -32.93 -31.09
N PRO A 581 -6.07 -32.51 -30.63
CA PRO A 581 -7.31 -32.62 -31.40
C PRO A 581 -7.44 -31.68 -32.62
#